data_AF-A0A7Y3DFN6-F1
#
_entry.id   AF-A0A7Y3DFN6-F1
#
_cell.length_a   1.000
_cell.length_b   1.000
_cell.length_c   1.000
_cell.angle_alpha   90.00
_cell.angle_beta   90.00
_cell.angle_gamma   90.00
#
_symmetry.space_group_name_H-M   'P 1'
#
loop_
_entity.id
_entity.type
_entity.pdbx_description
1 polymer ?
#
loop_
_entity_poly.entity_id
_entity_poly.type
_entity_poly.pdbx_seq_one_letter_code
_entity_poly.pdbx_strand_id
1 'polypeptide(L)'
;MPVDQAFERYTPRLLTSWPDETRHQSLPGTMVFSDISGFTALSERLAKKGRVGSEEVAAALNLVFSKMLDVAIGRGGDLLKFGGDALLLLFTGEDHGVRGATAAFEMKRRLSQVGR
;
A
#
# COMPACT_ATOMS: atom_id res chain seq x y z
N MET A 1 -17.83 4.94 -13.97
CA MET A 1 -18.00 3.69 -14.71
C MET A 1 -17.84 2.54 -13.73
N PRO A 2 -18.64 1.47 -13.82
CA PRO A 2 -18.40 0.29 -13.00
C PRO A 2 -17.00 -0.23 -13.33
N VAL A 3 -16.18 -0.41 -12.31
CA VAL A 3 -14.91 -1.14 -12.46
C VAL A 3 -15.30 -2.58 -12.80
N ASP A 4 -14.78 -3.13 -13.91
CA ASP A 4 -14.96 -4.54 -14.22
C ASP A 4 -14.46 -5.36 -13.03
N GLN A 5 -15.18 -6.41 -12.65
CA GLN A 5 -14.85 -7.28 -11.52
C GLN A 5 -13.42 -7.84 -11.62
N ALA A 6 -12.89 -7.96 -12.84
CA ALA A 6 -11.49 -8.33 -13.11
C ALA A 6 -10.46 -7.31 -12.55
N PHE A 7 -10.81 -6.03 -12.45
CA PHE A 7 -9.90 -4.96 -12.04
C PHE A 7 -10.07 -4.50 -10.58
N GLU A 8 -11.09 -4.97 -9.86
CA GLU A 8 -11.35 -4.56 -8.47
C GLU A 8 -10.13 -4.71 -7.54
N ARG A 9 -9.28 -5.71 -7.79
CA ARG A 9 -8.05 -5.96 -7.01
C ARG A 9 -6.88 -5.04 -7.37
N TYR A 10 -6.95 -4.38 -8.51
CA TYR A 10 -5.90 -3.53 -9.07
C TYR A 10 -6.24 -2.05 -9.03
N THR A 11 -7.47 -1.70 -8.63
CA THR A 11 -7.94 -0.32 -8.50
C THR A 11 -8.19 0.03 -7.04
N PRO A 12 -7.83 1.24 -6.58
CA PRO A 12 -8.23 1.73 -5.26
C PRO A 12 -9.75 1.69 -5.08
N ARG A 13 -10.23 1.37 -3.88
CA ARG A 13 -11.67 1.38 -3.59
C ARG A 13 -12.30 2.75 -3.82
N LEU A 14 -11.53 3.83 -3.65
CA LEU A 14 -11.94 5.19 -3.97
C LEU A 14 -12.49 5.32 -5.40
N LEU A 15 -11.93 4.58 -6.36
CA LEU A 15 -12.36 4.64 -7.76
C LEU A 15 -13.69 3.92 -8.01
N THR A 16 -14.08 2.98 -7.15
CA THR A 16 -15.34 2.22 -7.31
C THR A 16 -16.58 3.08 -7.05
N SER A 17 -16.45 4.12 -6.23
CA SER A 17 -17.51 5.09 -5.92
C SER A 17 -17.32 6.43 -6.66
N TRP A 18 -16.43 6.48 -7.65
CA TRP A 18 -16.09 7.74 -8.32
C TRP A 18 -17.19 8.14 -9.32
N PRO A 19 -17.71 9.39 -9.29
CA PRO A 19 -18.76 9.83 -10.21
C PRO A 19 -18.27 9.91 -11.66
N ASP A 20 -19.05 9.38 -12.61
CA ASP A 20 -18.67 9.20 -14.02
C ASP A 20 -18.22 10.49 -14.75
N GLU A 21 -18.81 11.63 -14.44
CA GLU A 21 -18.53 12.90 -15.13
C GLU A 21 -17.50 13.78 -14.40
N THR A 22 -16.98 13.32 -13.25
CA THR A 22 -16.09 14.11 -12.41
C THR A 22 -14.63 13.76 -12.69
N ARG A 23 -13.84 14.72 -13.19
CA ARG A 23 -12.40 14.51 -13.43
C ARG A 23 -11.52 14.72 -12.20
N HIS A 24 -12.02 15.45 -11.20
CA HIS A 24 -11.30 15.76 -9.97
C HIS A 24 -12.26 15.84 -8.78
N GLN A 25 -11.82 15.43 -7.60
CA GLN A 25 -12.62 15.53 -6.39
C GLN A 25 -11.74 16.02 -5.23
N SER A 26 -12.31 16.87 -4.37
CA SER A 26 -11.73 17.21 -3.09
C SER A 26 -12.46 16.43 -2.00
N LEU A 27 -11.71 15.84 -1.07
CA LEU A 27 -12.25 15.07 0.03
C LEU A 27 -11.40 15.25 1.29
N PRO A 28 -12.01 15.31 2.48
CA PRO A 28 -11.27 15.24 3.72
C PRO A 28 -10.70 13.83 3.92
N GLY A 29 -9.43 13.77 4.33
CA GLY A 29 -8.78 12.50 4.58
C GLY A 29 -7.37 12.65 5.15
N THR A 30 -6.81 11.51 5.53
CA THR A 30 -5.42 11.40 5.98
C THR A 30 -4.68 10.47 5.03
N MET A 31 -3.53 10.91 4.55
CA MET A 31 -2.65 10.11 3.72
C MET A 31 -1.51 9.55 4.56
N VAL A 32 -1.21 8.26 4.36
CA VAL A 32 -0.03 7.62 4.94
C VAL A 32 0.85 7.18 3.78
N PHE A 33 2.07 7.72 3.74
CA PHE A 33 3.11 7.28 2.85
C PHE A 33 4.13 6.47 3.66
N SER A 34 4.33 5.21 3.29
CA SER A 34 5.22 4.29 4.00
C SER A 34 6.20 3.65 3.04
N ASP A 35 7.49 3.76 3.33
CA ASP A 35 8.56 3.18 2.53
C ASP A 35 9.33 2.11 3.33
N ILE A 36 9.78 1.05 2.65
CA ILE A 36 10.57 -0.02 3.27
C ILE A 36 12.05 0.30 3.13
N SER A 37 12.63 0.82 4.21
CA SER A 37 14.04 1.18 4.26
C SER A 37 14.96 0.01 3.90
N GLY A 38 15.97 0.27 3.06
CA GLY A 38 16.98 -0.72 2.65
C GLY A 38 16.52 -1.70 1.57
N PHE A 39 15.25 -1.66 1.17
CA PHE A 39 14.73 -2.54 0.14
C PHE A 39 15.25 -2.17 -1.25
N THR A 40 15.28 -0.88 -1.59
CA THR A 40 15.84 -0.39 -2.85
C THR A 40 17.25 -0.95 -3.09
N ALA A 41 18.14 -0.78 -2.11
CA ALA A 41 19.52 -1.27 -2.16
C ALA A 41 19.61 -2.81 -2.25
N LEU A 42 18.72 -3.53 -1.56
CA LEU A 42 18.64 -4.98 -1.64
C LEU A 42 18.22 -5.44 -3.04
N SER A 43 17.21 -4.78 -3.63
CA SER A 43 16.69 -5.10 -4.97
C SER A 43 17.76 -4.87 -6.05
N GLU A 44 18.49 -3.76 -5.99
CA GLU A 44 19.60 -3.46 -6.90
C GLU A 44 20.72 -4.50 -6.80
N ARG A 45 21.06 -4.93 -5.58
CA ARG A 45 22.10 -5.95 -5.36
C ARG A 45 21.70 -7.32 -5.91
N LEU A 46 20.44 -7.71 -5.75
CA LEU A 46 19.95 -9.02 -6.19
C LEU A 46 19.61 -9.04 -7.68
N ALA A 47 19.21 -7.92 -8.28
CA ALA A 47 19.04 -7.79 -9.73
C ALA A 47 20.34 -8.11 -10.50
N LYS A 48 21.51 -7.82 -9.91
CA LYS A 48 22.83 -8.19 -10.46
C LYS A 48 23.07 -9.71 -10.51
N LYS A 49 22.27 -10.52 -9.81
CA LYS A 49 22.37 -11.99 -9.81
C LYS A 49 21.49 -12.67 -10.87
N GLY A 50 20.82 -11.90 -11.73
CA GLY A 50 19.94 -12.42 -12.79
C GLY A 50 18.53 -12.77 -12.30
N ARG A 51 17.74 -13.48 -13.14
CA ARG A 51 16.29 -13.71 -12.94
C ARG A 51 15.90 -14.26 -11.58
N VAL A 52 16.67 -15.21 -11.05
CA VAL A 52 16.39 -15.85 -9.74
C VAL A 52 16.43 -14.83 -8.60
N GLY A 53 17.38 -13.88 -8.64
CA GLY A 53 17.49 -12.83 -7.63
C GLY A 53 16.30 -11.87 -7.64
N SER A 54 15.73 -11.56 -8.81
CA SER A 54 14.56 -10.68 -8.91
C SER A 54 13.27 -11.33 -8.40
N GLU A 55 13.10 -12.64 -8.61
CA GLU A 55 11.92 -13.38 -8.13
C GLU A 55 11.90 -13.48 -6.60
N GLU A 56 13.06 -13.74 -5.97
CA GLU A 56 13.20 -13.77 -4.50
C GLU A 56 12.91 -12.40 -3.86
N VAL A 57 13.38 -11.31 -4.50
CA VAL A 57 13.11 -9.92 -4.09
C VAL A 57 11.61 -9.62 -4.13
N ALA A 58 10.95 -9.96 -5.24
CA ALA A 58 9.52 -9.73 -5.40
C ALA A 58 8.70 -10.54 -4.38
N ALA A 59 9.07 -11.80 -4.13
CA ALA A 59 8.41 -12.64 -3.12
C ALA A 59 8.55 -12.05 -1.70
N ALA A 60 9.75 -11.58 -1.34
CA ALA A 60 10.00 -10.93 -0.05
C ALA A 60 9.19 -9.63 0.11
N LEU A 61 9.13 -8.78 -0.93
CA LEU A 61 8.27 -7.58 -0.93
C LEU A 61 6.83 -7.93 -0.71
N ASN A 62 6.31 -8.86 -1.50
CA ASN A 62 4.90 -9.22 -1.47
C ASN A 62 4.52 -9.69 -0.07
N LEU A 63 5.34 -10.52 0.57
CA LEU A 63 5.09 -10.96 1.95
C LEU A 63 5.03 -9.79 2.95
N VAL A 64 5.97 -8.85 2.85
CA VAL A 64 6.04 -7.70 3.74
C VAL A 64 4.86 -6.75 3.50
N PHE A 65 4.57 -6.42 2.24
CA PHE A 65 3.45 -5.57 1.87
C PHE A 65 2.11 -6.17 2.26
N SER A 66 1.88 -7.47 2.01
CA SER A 66 0.63 -8.13 2.41
C SER A 66 0.36 -7.93 3.90
N LYS A 67 1.36 -8.15 4.77
CA LYS A 67 1.20 -7.97 6.22
C LYS A 67 0.93 -6.52 6.63
N MET A 68 1.50 -5.54 5.94
CA MET A 68 1.23 -4.13 6.19
C MET A 68 -0.16 -3.72 5.69
N LEU A 69 -0.54 -4.20 4.50
CA LEU A 69 -1.83 -3.93 3.90
C LEU A 69 -2.98 -4.55 4.71
N ASP A 70 -2.79 -5.72 5.30
CA ASP A 70 -3.78 -6.32 6.22
C ASP A 70 -4.11 -5.37 7.39
N VAL A 71 -3.09 -4.73 7.96
CA VAL A 71 -3.26 -3.73 9.04
C VAL A 71 -3.97 -2.49 8.51
N ALA A 72 -3.49 -1.92 7.41
CA ALA A 72 -4.05 -0.69 6.86
C ALA A 72 -5.51 -0.87 6.44
N ILE A 73 -5.83 -1.95 5.72
CA ILE A 73 -7.18 -2.29 5.25
C ILE A 73 -8.09 -2.59 6.45
N GLY A 74 -7.61 -3.30 7.46
CA GLY A 74 -8.37 -3.54 8.70
C GLY A 74 -8.73 -2.26 9.47
N ARG A 75 -7.99 -1.16 9.24
CA ARG A 75 -8.27 0.18 9.76
C ARG A 75 -9.02 1.07 8.75
N GLY A 76 -9.57 0.51 7.67
CA GLY A 76 -10.31 1.24 6.65
C GLY A 76 -9.44 2.01 5.66
N GLY A 77 -8.13 1.77 5.62
CA GLY A 77 -7.21 2.37 4.65
C GLY A 77 -7.43 1.80 3.26
N ASP A 78 -7.38 2.68 2.26
CA ASP A 78 -7.45 2.35 0.84
C ASP A 78 -6.07 2.53 0.20
N LEU A 79 -5.62 1.53 -0.56
CA LEU A 79 -4.34 1.60 -1.26
C LEU A 79 -4.52 2.35 -2.57
N LEU A 80 -3.96 3.57 -2.63
CA LEU A 80 -4.02 4.40 -3.82
C LEU A 80 -2.99 3.97 -4.86
N LYS A 81 -1.77 3.68 -4.41
CA LYS A 81 -0.64 3.42 -5.31
C LYS A 81 0.52 2.69 -4.63
N PHE A 82 1.16 1.80 -5.37
CA PHE A 82 2.51 1.33 -5.09
C PHE A 82 3.54 2.27 -5.72
N GLY A 83 4.52 2.72 -4.93
CA GLY A 83 5.67 3.51 -5.38
C GLY A 83 6.92 2.67 -5.64
N GLY A 84 6.76 1.39 -6.00
CA GLY A 84 7.83 0.40 -5.95
C GLY A 84 7.87 -0.27 -4.58
N ASP A 85 8.80 0.17 -3.72
CA ASP A 85 8.95 -0.27 -2.32
C ASP A 85 8.18 0.59 -1.30
N ALA A 86 7.41 1.57 -1.78
CA ALA A 86 6.53 2.40 -0.98
C ALA A 86 5.04 2.11 -1.19
N LEU A 87 4.23 2.34 -0.15
CA LEU A 87 2.78 2.34 -0.15
C LEU A 87 2.24 3.75 0.02
N LEU A 88 1.26 4.12 -0.81
CA LEU A 88 0.46 5.32 -0.62
C LEU A 88 -0.97 4.93 -0.23
N LEU A 89 -1.34 5.21 1.00
CA LEU A 89 -2.63 4.88 1.59
C LEU A 89 -3.47 6.13 1.85
N LEU A 90 -4.78 5.99 1.71
CA LEU A 90 -5.75 7.03 2.03
C LEU A 90 -6.76 6.51 3.06
N PHE A 91 -7.02 7.33 4.08
CA PHE A 91 -8.08 7.13 5.06
C PHE A 91 -9.08 8.28 4.92
N THR A 92 -10.37 7.95 4.82
CA THR A 92 -11.48 8.91 4.70
C THR A 92 -12.57 8.58 5.71
N GLY A 93 -13.57 9.45 5.86
CA GLY A 93 -14.68 9.29 6.79
C GLY A 93 -14.35 9.71 8.23
N GLU A 94 -15.22 9.36 9.17
CA GLU A 94 -15.05 9.65 10.61
C GLU A 94 -13.68 9.20 11.11
N ASP A 95 -13.02 9.92 12.03
CA ASP A 95 -11.73 9.53 12.64
C ASP A 95 -10.58 9.17 11.67
N HIS A 96 -10.62 9.65 10.42
CA HIS A 96 -9.60 9.32 9.42
C HIS A 96 -8.15 9.61 9.90
N GLY A 97 -7.97 10.66 10.71
CA GLY A 97 -6.68 11.01 11.31
C GLY A 97 -6.18 9.99 12.32
N VAL A 98 -7.03 9.59 13.27
CA VAL A 98 -6.70 8.61 14.31
C VAL A 98 -6.43 7.24 13.67
N ARG A 99 -7.27 6.82 12.72
CA ARG A 99 -7.08 5.55 12.01
C ARG A 99 -5.80 5.54 11.19
N GLY A 100 -5.51 6.62 10.45
CA GLY A 100 -4.28 6.74 9.67
C GLY A 100 -3.03 6.68 10.54
N ALA A 101 -2.99 7.44 11.64
CA ALA A 101 -1.87 7.44 12.59
C ALA A 101 -1.69 6.07 13.27
N THR A 102 -2.79 5.43 13.68
CA THR A 102 -2.76 4.11 14.31
C THR A 102 -2.25 3.05 13.33
N ALA A 103 -2.76 3.05 12.09
CA ALA A 103 -2.31 2.14 11.05
C ALA A 103 -0.82 2.30 10.77
N ALA A 104 -0.32 3.55 10.66
CA ALA A 104 1.10 3.82 10.46
C ALA A 104 1.97 3.22 11.58
N PHE A 105 1.56 3.41 12.84
CA PHE A 105 2.24 2.82 13.99
C PHE A 105 2.22 1.29 13.99
N GLU A 106 1.06 0.69 13.72
CA GLU A 106 0.89 -0.77 13.72
C GLU A 106 1.63 -1.44 12.55
N MET A 107 1.66 -0.82 11.36
CA MET A 107 2.45 -1.29 10.22
C MET A 107 3.94 -1.30 10.56
N LYS A 108 4.47 -0.21 11.14
CA LYS A 108 5.86 -0.14 11.60
C LYS A 108 6.18 -1.22 12.64
N ARG A 109 5.28 -1.45 13.60
CA ARG A 109 5.44 -2.49 14.62
C ARG A 109 5.38 -3.90 14.03
N ARG A 110 4.58 -4.12 12.98
CA ARG A 110 4.52 -5.40 12.28
C ARG A 110 5.81 -5.66 11.50
N LEU A 111 6.37 -4.65 10.84
CA LEU A 111 7.64 -4.75 10.12
C LEU A 111 8.79 -5.21 11.03
N SER A 112 8.90 -4.65 12.24
CA SER A 112 9.97 -5.03 13.18
C SER A 112 9.87 -6.47 13.69
N GLN A 113 8.71 -7.12 13.56
CA GLN A 113 8.53 -8.54 13.90
C GLN A 113 8.85 -9.48 12.73
N VAL A 114 8.85 -8.99 11.49
CA VAL A 114 9.10 -9.79 10.28
C VAL A 114 10.57 -9.75 9.87
N GLY A 115 11.29 -8.66 10.16
CA GLY A 115 12.71 -8.50 9.84
C GLY A 115 13.69 -9.20 10.79
N ARG A 116 13.28 -10.29 11.44
CA ARG A 116 14.12 -11.12 12.32
C ARG A 116 14.38 -12.49 11.72
#